data_AF-G0M7K6-F1
#
_entry.id   AF-G0M7K6-F1
#
_cell.length_a   1.000
_cell.length_b   1.000
_cell.length_c   1.000
_cell.angle_alpha   90.00
_cell.angle_beta   90.00
_cell.angle_gamma   90.00
#
_symmetry.space_group_name_H-M   'P 1'
#
loop_
_entity.id
_entity.type
_entity.pdbx_description
1 polymer ?
#
loop_
_entity_poly.entity_id
_entity_poly.type
_entity_poly.pdbx_seq_one_letter_code
_entity_poly.pdbx_strand_id
1 'polypeptide(L)'
;MVLTQSVIYFIGSSLLTKIMYVGVEVLTGAIPATGVTYLHILFVAELFPPSARTPVAQVMIITAVIVDTPMLTLFPFIYSYFSPGFFFPFVISQIVFGTYLYRHMPETKGRPVCDIIESLEQTVTSRARTLAVKRNSILNTSRTRV
;
A
#
# COMPACT_ATOMS: atom_id res chain seq x y z
N MET A 1 -22.24 11.98 1.45
CA MET A 1 -22.48 11.79 0.00
C MET A 1 -23.77 12.50 -0.42
N VAL A 2 -24.99 11.98 -0.18
CA VAL A 2 -26.22 12.65 -0.66
C VAL A 2 -26.46 14.03 -0.03
N LEU A 3 -26.29 14.17 1.29
CA LEU A 3 -26.53 15.44 2.00
C LEU A 3 -25.58 16.57 1.54
N THR A 4 -24.31 16.25 1.31
CA THR A 4 -23.28 17.20 0.87
C THR A 4 -23.46 17.62 -0.59
N GLN A 5 -23.85 16.68 -1.47
CA GLN A 5 -24.22 16.98 -2.85
C GLN A 5 -25.46 17.89 -2.93
N SER A 6 -26.47 17.65 -2.09
CA SER A 6 -27.67 18.49 -2.01
C SER A 6 -27.34 19.91 -1.54
N VAL A 7 -26.52 20.06 -0.49
CA VAL A 7 -26.12 21.37 0.04
C VAL A 7 -25.39 22.20 -1.02
N ILE A 8 -24.49 21.60 -1.80
CA ILE A 8 -23.71 22.31 -2.84
C ILE A 8 -24.54 22.56 -4.10
N TYR A 9 -25.51 21.70 -4.41
CA TYR A 9 -26.47 21.97 -5.49
C TYR A 9 -27.29 23.24 -5.21
N PHE A 10 -27.71 23.44 -3.95
CA PHE A 10 -28.49 24.62 -3.55
C PHE A 10 -27.66 25.87 -3.23
N ILE A 11 -26.43 25.74 -2.70
CA ILE A 11 -25.61 26.86 -2.22
C ILE A 11 -24.41 27.20 -3.13
N GLY A 12 -24.07 26.34 -4.09
CA GLY A 12 -22.92 26.51 -4.98
C GLY A 12 -23.07 27.70 -5.95
N SER A 13 -22.19 28.69 -5.82
CA SER A 13 -22.17 29.96 -6.58
C SER A 13 -21.93 29.80 -8.09
N SER A 14 -21.21 28.77 -8.55
CA SER A 14 -20.88 28.58 -9.96
C SER A 14 -21.09 27.14 -10.46
N LEU A 15 -21.46 27.00 -11.74
CA LEU A 15 -21.64 25.70 -12.42
C LEU A 15 -20.33 24.89 -12.44
N LEU A 16 -19.19 25.56 -12.59
CA LEU A 16 -17.86 24.96 -12.56
C LEU A 16 -17.59 24.27 -11.21
N THR A 17 -17.88 24.96 -10.10
CA THR A 17 -17.69 24.41 -8.75
C THR A 17 -18.55 23.16 -8.52
N LYS A 18 -19.78 23.14 -9.06
CA LYS A 18 -20.68 21.98 -8.99
C LYS A 18 -20.13 20.78 -9.76
N ILE A 19 -19.67 20.98 -11.00
CA ILE A 19 -19.09 19.91 -11.83
C ILE A 19 -17.80 19.36 -11.19
N MET A 20 -16.91 20.23 -10.73
CA MET A 20 -15.67 19.80 -10.08
C MET A 20 -15.95 19.00 -8.79
N TYR A 21 -16.91 19.44 -8.00
CA TYR A 21 -17.28 18.73 -6.76
C TYR A 21 -17.85 17.33 -7.03
N VAL A 22 -18.77 17.20 -8.00
CA VAL A 22 -19.30 15.89 -8.40
C VAL A 22 -18.19 14.98 -8.92
N GLY A 23 -17.25 15.52 -9.71
CA GLY A 23 -16.09 14.77 -10.18
C GLY A 23 -15.23 14.22 -9.04
N VAL A 24 -14.94 15.06 -8.03
CA VAL A 24 -14.17 14.64 -6.84
C VAL A 24 -14.92 13.60 -6.01
N GLU A 25 -16.23 13.76 -5.79
CA GLU A 25 -17.04 12.79 -5.04
C GLU A 25 -17.10 11.42 -5.75
N VAL A 26 -17.27 11.40 -7.08
CA VAL A 26 -17.26 10.16 -7.87
C VAL A 26 -15.90 9.48 -7.77
N LEU A 27 -14.81 10.25 -7.90
CA LEU A 27 -13.46 9.70 -7.80
C LEU A 27 -13.16 9.17 -6.38
N THR A 28 -13.61 9.88 -5.36
CA THR A 28 -13.46 9.47 -3.96
C THR A 28 -14.27 8.22 -3.64
N GLY A 29 -15.46 8.08 -4.22
CA GLY A 29 -16.29 6.88 -4.10
C GLY A 29 -15.77 5.66 -4.86
N ALA A 30 -15.01 5.87 -5.94
CA ALA A 30 -14.42 4.78 -6.72
C ALA A 30 -13.29 4.04 -5.96
N ILE A 31 -12.57 4.72 -5.07
CA ILE A 31 -11.47 4.14 -4.29
C ILE A 31 -11.94 2.97 -3.39
N PRO A 32 -12.97 3.13 -2.53
CA PRO A 32 -13.49 2.00 -1.75
C PRO A 32 -14.22 0.98 -2.63
N ALA A 33 -14.85 1.40 -3.74
CA ALA A 33 -15.56 0.49 -4.65
C ALA A 33 -14.64 -0.48 -5.40
N THR A 34 -13.40 -0.07 -5.69
CA THR A 34 -12.38 -0.93 -6.30
C THR A 34 -11.74 -1.91 -5.32
N GLY A 35 -12.09 -1.84 -4.03
CA GLY A 35 -11.60 -2.76 -3.01
C GLY A 35 -10.18 -2.48 -2.54
N VAL A 36 -9.48 -1.50 -3.10
CA VAL A 36 -8.08 -1.16 -2.78
C VAL A 36 -7.92 -0.82 -1.30
N THR A 37 -8.91 -0.12 -0.73
CA THR A 37 -8.94 0.19 0.71
C THR A 37 -9.04 -1.06 1.57
N TYR A 38 -9.61 -2.17 1.08
CA TYR A 38 -9.80 -3.39 1.86
C TYR A 38 -8.72 -4.45 1.62
N LEU A 39 -7.91 -4.31 0.56
CA LEU A 39 -6.84 -5.26 0.23
C LEU A 39 -5.86 -5.48 1.36
N HIS A 40 -5.52 -4.45 2.14
CA HIS A 40 -4.59 -4.61 3.26
C HIS A 40 -5.14 -5.55 4.35
N ILE A 41 -6.45 -5.51 4.62
CA ILE A 41 -7.11 -6.39 5.59
C ILE A 41 -7.14 -7.82 5.06
N LEU A 42 -7.47 -7.99 3.77
CA LEU A 42 -7.49 -9.28 3.09
C LEU A 42 -6.10 -9.93 3.11
N PHE A 43 -5.04 -9.18 2.81
CA PHE A 43 -3.68 -9.69 2.88
C PHE A 43 -3.28 -10.10 4.30
N VAL A 44 -3.66 -9.35 5.33
CA VAL A 44 -3.37 -9.77 6.71
C VAL A 44 -4.09 -11.09 7.05
N ALA A 45 -5.32 -11.27 6.58
CA ALA A 45 -6.09 -12.49 6.83
C ALA A 45 -5.57 -13.71 6.05
N GLU A 46 -5.17 -13.53 4.79
CA GLU A 46 -4.83 -14.62 3.89
C GLU A 46 -3.34 -15.00 3.91
N LEU A 47 -2.45 -14.04 4.21
CA LEU A 47 -1.00 -14.25 4.16
C LEU A 47 -0.41 -14.75 5.47
N PHE A 48 -1.10 -14.52 6.61
CA PHE A 48 -0.57 -14.81 7.93
C PHE A 48 -1.40 -15.85 8.71
N PRO A 49 -0.72 -16.75 9.44
CA PRO A 49 -1.41 -17.70 10.31
C PRO A 49 -2.15 -16.96 11.44
N PRO A 50 -3.23 -17.53 12.00
CA PRO A 50 -4.05 -16.89 13.03
C PRO A 50 -3.27 -16.36 14.23
N SER A 51 -2.19 -17.04 14.62
CA SER A 51 -1.30 -16.64 15.73
C SER A 51 -0.51 -15.34 15.47
N ALA A 52 -0.27 -14.97 14.21
CA ALA A 52 0.53 -13.80 13.83
C ALA A 52 -0.31 -12.61 13.32
N ARG A 53 -1.62 -12.80 13.11
CA ARG A 53 -2.49 -11.73 12.56
C ARG A 53 -2.55 -10.49 13.46
N THR A 54 -2.74 -10.70 14.77
CA THR A 54 -2.84 -9.60 15.74
C THR A 54 -1.59 -8.72 15.80
N PRO A 55 -0.37 -9.26 15.97
CA PRO A 55 0.83 -8.41 15.99
C PRO A 55 1.08 -7.72 14.65
N VAL A 56 0.84 -8.40 13.52
CA VAL A 56 1.00 -7.78 12.19
C VAL A 56 0.02 -6.63 11.98
N ALA A 57 -1.25 -6.81 12.35
CA ALA A 57 -2.26 -5.76 12.28
C ALA A 57 -1.91 -4.56 13.17
N GLN A 58 -1.38 -4.80 14.37
CA GLN A 58 -0.92 -3.73 15.28
C GLN A 58 0.23 -2.93 14.67
N VAL A 59 1.25 -3.61 14.11
CA VAL A 59 2.37 -2.94 13.44
C VAL A 59 1.91 -2.10 12.25
N MET A 60 0.96 -2.62 11.47
CA MET A 60 0.37 -1.90 10.34
C MET A 60 -0.34 -0.63 10.80
N ILE A 61 -1.17 -0.70 11.84
CA ILE A 61 -1.87 0.48 12.39
C ILE A 61 -0.87 1.51 12.93
N ILE A 62 0.15 1.08 13.67
CA ILE A 62 1.18 1.97 14.20
C ILE A 62 1.93 2.67 13.07
N THR A 63 2.28 1.93 12.03
CA THR A 63 2.99 2.47 10.86
C THR A 63 2.12 3.50 10.12
N ALA A 64 0.83 3.22 9.95
CA ALA A 64 -0.11 4.16 9.36
C ALA A 64 -0.17 5.47 10.17
N VAL A 65 -0.31 5.39 11.50
CA VAL A 65 -0.34 6.59 12.36
C VAL A 65 0.96 7.39 12.26
N ILE A 66 2.11 6.72 12.25
CA ILE A 66 3.43 7.37 12.15
C ILE A 66 3.60 8.11 10.82
N VAL A 67 3.01 7.61 9.73
CA VAL A 67 3.11 8.22 8.40
C VAL A 67 2.04 9.30 8.19
N ASP A 68 0.80 9.02 8.56
CA ASP A 68 -0.34 9.90 8.28
C ASP A 68 -0.33 11.18 9.14
N THR A 69 0.10 11.07 10.40
CA THR A 69 0.15 12.20 11.34
C THR A 69 1.08 13.34 10.86
N PRO A 70 2.35 13.08 10.51
CA PRO A 70 3.22 14.11 9.94
C PRO A 70 2.72 14.59 8.57
N MET A 71 2.12 13.71 7.76
CA MET A 71 1.59 14.10 6.45
C MET A 71 0.46 15.13 6.58
N LEU A 72 -0.53 14.88 7.45
CA LEU A 72 -1.65 15.80 7.67
C LEU A 72 -1.21 17.13 8.29
N THR A 73 -0.23 17.09 9.20
CA THR A 73 0.29 18.31 9.84
C THR A 73 1.15 19.15 8.90
N LEU A 74 1.91 18.52 7.99
CA LEU A 74 2.73 19.22 7.00
C LEU A 74 1.93 19.67 5.76
N PHE A 75 0.76 19.08 5.50
CA PHE A 75 -0.10 19.41 4.37
C PHE A 75 -0.33 20.92 4.15
N PRO A 76 -0.81 21.71 5.13
CA PRO A 76 -1.07 23.13 4.92
C PRO A 76 0.21 23.93 4.57
N PHE A 77 1.36 23.54 5.11
CA PHE A 77 2.64 24.20 4.85
C PHE A 77 3.13 23.91 3.43
N ILE A 78 3.09 22.65 3.00
CA ILE A 78 3.57 22.26 1.67
C ILE A 78 2.62 22.73 0.57
N TYR A 79 1.30 22.65 0.80
CA TYR A 79 0.30 23.09 -0.16
C TYR A 79 0.34 24.60 -0.43
N SER A 80 0.73 25.39 0.57
CA SER A 80 0.95 26.84 0.43
C SER A 80 2.14 27.16 -0.50
N TYR A 81 3.21 26.35 -0.46
CA TYR A 81 4.41 26.56 -1.28
C TYR A 81 4.30 25.94 -2.69
N PHE A 82 3.64 24.77 -2.81
CA PHE A 82 3.45 24.05 -4.07
C PHE A 82 2.02 23.49 -4.18
N SER A 83 1.08 24.31 -4.68
CA SER A 83 -0.35 23.97 -4.77
C SER A 83 -0.64 22.70 -5.60
N PRO A 84 -0.27 22.60 -6.90
CA PRO A 84 -0.46 21.36 -7.66
C PRO A 84 0.67 20.35 -7.40
N GLY A 85 1.84 20.85 -7.00
CA GLY A 85 3.09 20.09 -6.86
C GLY A 85 3.04 19.00 -5.79
N PHE A 86 2.26 19.23 -4.73
CA PHE A 86 2.13 18.32 -3.59
C PHE A 86 1.68 16.90 -3.97
N PHE A 87 0.87 16.76 -5.02
CA PHE A 87 0.27 15.48 -5.39
C PHE A 87 1.21 14.58 -6.22
N PHE A 88 2.24 15.13 -6.86
CA PHE A 88 3.12 14.34 -7.74
C PHE A 88 3.83 13.18 -7.02
N PRO A 89 4.41 13.36 -5.81
CA PRO A 89 4.98 12.24 -5.06
C PRO A 89 3.98 11.11 -4.77
N PHE A 90 2.70 11.44 -4.54
CA PHE A 90 1.65 10.45 -4.29
C PHE A 90 1.28 9.67 -5.55
N VAL A 91 1.21 10.34 -6.71
CA VAL A 91 0.95 9.67 -7.98
C VAL A 91 2.11 8.72 -8.32
N ILE A 92 3.36 9.18 -8.15
CA ILE A 92 4.54 8.36 -8.41
C ILE A 92 4.59 7.16 -7.46
N SER A 93 4.35 7.37 -6.15
CA SER A 93 4.37 6.29 -5.18
C SER A 93 3.27 5.25 -5.47
N GLN A 94 2.07 5.66 -5.86
CA GLN A 94 1.00 4.74 -6.26
C GLN A 94 1.38 3.88 -7.47
N ILE A 95 2.03 4.46 -8.49
CA ILE A 95 2.49 3.69 -9.66
C ILE A 95 3.58 2.68 -9.25
N VAL A 96 4.54 3.10 -8.42
CA VAL A 96 5.65 2.25 -7.97
C VAL A 96 5.12 1.11 -7.09
N PHE A 97 4.31 1.41 -6.07
CA PHE A 97 3.75 0.39 -5.18
C PHE A 97 2.73 -0.49 -5.90
N GLY A 98 1.92 0.05 -6.81
CA GLY A 98 0.99 -0.73 -7.63
C GLY A 98 1.73 -1.72 -8.53
N THR A 99 2.80 -1.29 -9.21
CA THR A 99 3.64 -2.16 -10.03
C THR A 99 4.38 -3.20 -9.18
N TYR A 100 4.88 -2.80 -8.02
CA TYR A 100 5.55 -3.70 -7.08
C TYR A 100 4.60 -4.80 -6.62
N LEU A 101 3.38 -4.43 -6.22
CA LEU A 101 2.35 -5.35 -5.77
C LEU A 101 1.95 -6.33 -6.89
N TYR A 102 1.72 -5.83 -8.11
CA TYR A 102 1.42 -6.67 -9.27
C TYR A 102 2.50 -7.73 -9.56
N ARG A 103 3.77 -7.41 -9.31
CA ARG A 103 4.89 -8.31 -9.61
C ARG A 103 5.24 -9.28 -8.47
N HIS A 104 5.04 -8.87 -7.22
CA HIS A 104 5.55 -9.61 -6.05
C HIS A 104 4.46 -10.27 -5.20
N MET A 105 3.20 -9.83 -5.27
CA MET A 105 2.12 -10.49 -4.55
C MET A 105 1.59 -11.70 -5.33
N PRO A 106 1.58 -12.91 -4.74
CA PRO A 106 0.91 -14.04 -5.33
C PRO A 106 -0.62 -13.85 -5.24
N GLU A 107 -1.35 -14.34 -6.24
CA GLU A 107 -2.81 -14.37 -6.20
C GLU A 107 -3.29 -15.30 -5.06
N THR A 108 -3.96 -14.72 -4.07
CA THR A 108 -4.40 -15.41 -2.85
C THR A 108 -5.84 -15.94 -2.96
N LYS A 109 -6.61 -15.50 -3.97
CA LYS A 109 -8.01 -15.88 -4.16
C LYS A 109 -8.18 -17.39 -4.33
N GLY A 110 -8.97 -18.00 -3.43
CA GLY A 110 -9.39 -19.40 -3.52
C GLY A 110 -8.31 -20.42 -3.13
N ARG A 111 -7.17 -19.98 -2.59
CA ARG A 111 -6.13 -20.86 -2.05
C ARG A 111 -6.25 -20.96 -0.53
N PRO A 112 -6.07 -22.14 0.07
CA PRO A 112 -6.04 -22.25 1.51
C PRO A 112 -4.79 -21.53 2.07
N VAL A 113 -4.95 -20.89 3.22
CA VAL A 113 -3.90 -20.10 3.88
C VAL A 113 -2.61 -20.91 4.09
N CYS A 114 -2.73 -22.21 4.40
CA CYS A 114 -1.59 -23.09 4.63
C CYS A 114 -0.70 -23.26 3.38
N ASP A 115 -1.30 -23.43 2.19
CA ASP A 115 -0.55 -23.57 0.93
C ASP A 115 0.19 -22.28 0.56
N ILE A 116 -0.42 -21.12 0.87
CA ILE A 116 0.21 -19.81 0.64
C ILE A 116 1.43 -19.66 1.55
N ILE A 117 1.29 -19.98 2.85
CA ILE A 117 2.39 -19.93 3.81
C ILE A 117 3.52 -20.87 3.40
N GLU A 118 3.20 -22.11 3.00
CA GLU A 118 4.20 -23.09 2.56
C GLU A 118 4.96 -22.60 1.32
N SER A 119 4.26 -22.02 0.33
CA SER A 119 4.90 -21.46 -0.87
C SER A 119 5.80 -20.24 -0.58
N LEU A 120 5.40 -19.40 0.37
CA LEU A 120 6.20 -18.27 0.86
C LEU A 120 7.44 -18.76 1.61
N GLU A 121 7.27 -19.75 2.50
CA GLU A 121 8.35 -20.35 3.26
C GLU A 121 9.37 -21.00 2.34
N GLN A 122 8.95 -21.81 1.36
CA GLN A 122 9.84 -22.41 0.35
C GLN A 122 10.61 -21.34 -0.45
N THR A 123 9.98 -20.21 -0.78
CA THR A 123 10.63 -19.09 -1.48
C THR A 123 11.67 -18.40 -0.61
N VAL A 124 11.39 -18.21 0.69
CA VAL A 124 12.35 -17.60 1.63
C VAL A 124 13.51 -18.56 1.91
N THR A 125 13.23 -19.83 2.15
CA THR A 125 14.24 -20.86 2.42
C THR A 125 15.17 -21.05 1.21
N SER A 126 14.63 -21.06 -0.01
CA SER A 126 15.46 -21.17 -1.23
C SER A 126 16.40 -19.98 -1.39
N ARG A 127 15.91 -18.74 -1.19
CA ARG A 127 16.76 -17.52 -1.22
C ARG A 127 17.82 -17.52 -0.13
N ALA A 128 17.46 -17.92 1.09
CA ALA A 128 18.41 -18.04 2.20
C ALA A 128 19.51 -19.05 1.89
N ARG A 129 19.17 -20.20 1.29
CA ARG A 129 20.15 -21.20 0.82
C ARG A 129 21.06 -20.64 -0.27
N THR A 130 20.53 -19.93 -1.27
CA THR A 130 21.34 -19.31 -2.33
C THR A 130 22.34 -18.29 -1.76
N LEU A 131 21.90 -17.46 -0.80
CA LEU A 131 22.76 -16.49 -0.13
C LEU A 131 23.85 -17.16 0.71
N ALA A 132 23.51 -18.23 1.43
CA ALA A 132 24.47 -19.02 2.19
C ALA A 132 25.53 -19.69 1.29
N VAL A 133 25.11 -20.28 0.16
CA VAL A 133 26.01 -20.87 -0.84
C VAL A 133 26.94 -19.82 -1.44
N LYS A 134 26.40 -18.65 -1.82
CA LYS A 134 27.20 -17.53 -2.35
C LYS A 134 28.22 -17.04 -1.33
N ARG A 135 27.82 -16.89 -0.06
CA ARG A 135 28.72 -16.49 1.04
C ARG A 135 29.88 -17.48 1.22
N ASN A 136 29.56 -18.78 1.22
CA ASN A 136 30.57 -19.83 1.36
C ASN A 136 31.52 -19.90 0.16
N SER A 137 31.03 -19.67 -1.05
CA SER A 137 31.86 -19.57 -2.26
C SER A 137 32.86 -18.41 -2.18
N ILE A 138 32.42 -17.22 -1.77
CA ILE A 138 33.30 -16.04 -1.61
C ILE A 138 34.39 -16.31 -0.55
N LEU A 139 34.02 -16.88 0.59
CA LEU A 139 34.96 -17.25 1.65
C LEU A 139 36.00 -18.28 1.18
N ASN A 140 35.59 -19.25 0.37
CA ASN A 140 36.51 -20.28 -0.14
C ASN A 140 37.48 -19.70 -1.18
N THR A 141 37.01 -18.82 -2.08
CA THR A 141 37.88 -18.12 -3.05
C THR A 141 38.90 -17.21 -2.38
N SER A 142 38.55 -16.55 -1.27
CA SER A 142 39.50 -15.74 -0.49
C SER A 142 40.56 -16.58 0.22
N ARG A 143 40.24 -17.83 0.57
CA ARG A 143 41.16 -18.74 1.29
C ARG A 143 42.20 -19.39 0.36
N THR A 144 41.90 -19.50 -0.94
CA THR A 144 42.79 -20.04 -1.97
C THR A 144 43.75 -19.02 -2.59
N ARG A 145 43.70 -17.74 -2.17
CA ARG A 145 44.59 -16.66 -2.67
C ARG A 145 45.77 -16.34 -1.73
N VAL A 146 46.04 -17.20 -0.74
CA VAL A 146 47.20 -17.07 0.18
C VAL A 146 48.21 -18.15 -0.15
#